data_AF-A0A3E0X256-F1
#
_entry.id   AF-A0A3E0X256-F1
#
_cell.length_a   1.000
_cell.length_b   1.000
_cell.length_c   1.000
_cell.angle_alpha   90.00
_cell.angle_beta   90.00
_cell.angle_gamma   90.00
#
_symmetry.space_group_name_H-M   'P 1'
#
loop_
_entity.id
_entity.type
_entity.pdbx_description
1 polymer ?
#
loop_
_entity_poly.entity_id
_entity_poly.type
_entity_poly.pdbx_seq_one_letter_code
_entity_poly.pdbx_strand_id
1 'polypeptide(L)'
;MLQCETFLSVSSLSKRYSMNPPSLKRALACGLLMLMGSSPVVAGVHLGVGVAPNAKGREMDGMHFEDTTYLTVWMGRLRPHALGWYVGGGVSPQLVDSSSPLDLHYNYNIVNGGTTFGLSNALAAYAGLGYSVENGEFRVHGEQRRTNASRDAINVNAGIVYRVTPSWGGKIGFDSAADAISIGIMRRM
;
A
#
# COMPACT_ATOMS: atom_id res chain seq x y z
N MET A 1 21.26 -5.44 26.78
CA MET A 1 19.82 -5.37 27.14
C MET A 1 19.50 -3.92 27.44
N LEU A 2 18.87 -3.20 26.50
CA LEU A 2 18.40 -1.83 26.74
C LEU A 2 16.99 -1.92 27.31
N GLN A 3 16.82 -1.58 28.59
CA GLN A 3 15.52 -1.44 29.22
C GLN A 3 14.82 -0.21 28.63
N CYS A 4 13.69 -0.43 27.98
CA CYS A 4 12.82 0.65 27.50
C CYS A 4 11.73 0.84 28.56
N GLU A 5 11.90 1.85 29.42
CA GLU A 5 10.91 2.19 30.43
C GLU A 5 9.64 2.76 29.78
N THR A 6 8.50 2.31 30.30
CA THR A 6 7.16 2.62 29.79
C THR A 6 6.68 3.92 30.41
N PHE A 7 6.63 5.01 29.63
CA PHE A 7 5.89 6.22 30.01
C PHE A 7 4.53 6.22 29.32
N LEU A 8 3.51 5.75 30.02
CA LEU A 8 2.10 6.02 29.72
C LEU A 8 1.62 7.09 30.69
N SER A 9 1.51 8.33 30.21
CA SER A 9 0.70 9.37 30.85
C SER A 9 -0.12 10.04 29.76
N VAL A 10 -1.40 9.68 29.70
CA VAL A 10 -2.40 10.38 28.92
C VAL A 10 -2.87 11.56 29.75
N SER A 11 -2.52 12.78 29.32
CA SER A 11 -3.22 13.99 29.75
C SER A 11 -3.10 15.05 28.67
N SER A 12 -4.26 15.57 28.27
CA SER A 12 -4.54 16.72 27.40
C SER A 12 -3.42 17.75 27.25
N LEU A 13 -3.19 18.23 26.02
CA LEU A 13 -3.40 19.64 25.66
C LEU A 13 -2.92 19.89 24.22
N SER A 14 -3.73 20.63 23.47
CA SER A 14 -3.39 21.28 22.22
C SER A 14 -2.06 22.05 22.32
N LYS A 15 -1.03 21.64 21.57
CA LYS A 15 0.10 22.50 21.20
C LYS A 15 0.81 21.92 19.98
N ARG A 16 1.03 22.78 18.98
CA ARG A 16 1.80 22.48 17.77
C ARG A 16 3.18 21.99 18.17
N TYR A 17 3.52 20.75 17.84
CA TYR A 17 4.88 20.24 17.91
C TYR A 17 5.42 20.06 16.49
N SER A 18 6.35 20.94 16.12
CA SER A 18 7.35 20.68 15.09
C SER A 18 8.18 19.47 15.53
N MET A 19 7.86 18.28 15.02
CA MET A 19 8.63 17.08 15.30
C MET A 19 9.95 17.13 14.53
N ASN A 20 11.05 17.21 15.28
CA ASN A 20 12.40 17.05 14.74
C ASN A 20 12.58 15.60 14.21
N PRO A 21 13.22 15.38 13.05
CA PRO A 21 13.25 14.09 12.35
C PRO A 21 13.90 12.87 13.05
N PRO A 22 14.77 12.97 14.08
CA PRO A 22 15.33 11.77 14.72
C PRO A 22 14.35 10.99 15.63
N SER A 23 13.21 11.56 16.03
CA SER A 23 12.23 10.86 16.87
C SER A 23 11.35 9.87 16.09
N LEU A 24 11.06 10.17 14.81
CA LEU A 24 10.24 9.32 13.94
C LEU A 24 10.94 7.98 13.64
N LYS A 25 12.27 8.01 13.42
CA LYS A 25 13.07 6.80 13.18
C LYS A 25 13.11 5.87 14.40
N ARG A 26 13.15 6.43 15.62
CA ARG A 26 13.11 5.65 16.86
C ARG A 26 11.71 5.09 17.14
N ALA A 27 10.65 5.84 16.85
CA ALA A 27 9.27 5.35 16.95
C ALA A 27 8.99 4.19 15.97
N LEU A 28 9.47 4.30 14.73
CA LEU A 28 9.41 3.22 13.73
C LEU A 28 10.19 1.97 14.17
N ALA A 29 11.39 2.15 14.74
CA ALA A 29 12.21 1.03 15.22
C ALA A 29 11.61 0.32 16.46
N CYS A 30 11.03 1.07 17.41
CA CYS A 30 10.37 0.49 18.58
C CYS A 30 9.03 -0.18 18.22
N GLY A 31 8.27 0.37 17.26
CA GLY A 31 7.08 -0.29 16.71
C GLY A 31 7.43 -1.62 16.04
N LEU A 32 8.56 -1.67 15.32
CA LEU A 32 9.05 -2.89 14.66
C LEU A 32 9.45 -3.99 15.67
N LEU A 33 10.05 -3.60 16.82
CA LEU A 33 10.50 -4.56 17.84
C LEU A 33 9.36 -5.12 18.71
N MET A 34 8.32 -4.34 19.02
CA MET A 34 7.19 -4.81 19.84
C MET A 34 6.28 -5.82 19.12
N LEU A 35 6.45 -6.01 17.82
CA LEU A 35 5.65 -6.93 17.00
C LEU A 35 6.09 -8.40 17.08
N MET A 36 7.21 -8.72 17.73
CA MET A 36 7.81 -10.07 17.73
C MET A 36 7.44 -10.96 18.93
N GLY A 37 6.36 -10.62 19.67
CA GLY A 37 5.87 -11.46 20.77
C GLY A 37 5.43 -12.87 20.33
N SER A 38 5.78 -13.85 21.17
CA SER A 38 5.82 -15.33 21.01
C SER A 38 4.50 -16.09 20.73
N SER A 39 3.49 -15.45 20.13
CA SER A 39 2.36 -16.18 19.54
C SER A 39 2.77 -16.87 18.23
N PRO A 40 1.99 -17.82 17.67
CA PRO A 40 2.15 -18.30 16.29
C PRO A 40 1.74 -17.20 15.30
N VAL A 41 2.47 -16.09 15.36
CA VAL A 41 2.31 -14.91 14.55
C VAL A 41 2.88 -15.23 13.19
N VAL A 42 2.05 -15.23 12.16
CA VAL A 42 2.52 -15.25 10.79
C VAL A 42 2.74 -13.78 10.41
N ALA A 43 3.98 -13.31 10.46
CA ALA A 43 4.36 -12.10 9.75
C ALA A 43 4.62 -12.49 8.28
N GLY A 44 4.02 -11.79 7.34
CA GLY A 44 4.20 -12.07 5.92
C GLY A 44 4.59 -10.80 5.18
N VAL A 45 5.49 -10.94 4.21
CA VAL A 45 5.71 -9.94 3.15
C VAL A 45 5.20 -10.52 1.85
N HIS A 46 4.45 -9.71 1.13
CA HIS A 46 3.83 -10.02 -0.13
C HIS A 46 4.34 -9.05 -1.19
N LEU A 47 4.67 -9.62 -2.34
CA LEU A 47 5.01 -8.90 -3.55
C LEU A 47 4.02 -9.36 -4.62
N GLY A 48 3.40 -8.41 -5.28
CA GLY A 48 2.38 -8.70 -6.27
C GLY A 48 2.30 -7.67 -7.36
N VAL A 49 1.42 -7.95 -8.31
CA VAL A 49 1.09 -7.08 -9.42
C VAL A 49 -0.42 -6.81 -9.34
N GLY A 50 -0.78 -5.53 -9.43
CA GLY A 50 -2.16 -5.08 -9.58
C GLY A 50 -2.40 -4.58 -11.00
N VAL A 51 -3.56 -4.93 -11.54
CA VAL A 51 -4.07 -4.36 -12.79
C VAL A 51 -5.16 -3.37 -12.41
N ALA A 52 -4.95 -2.11 -12.75
CA ALA A 52 -5.87 -1.00 -12.48
C ALA A 52 -6.49 -0.52 -13.80
N PRO A 53 -7.58 -1.14 -14.27
CA PRO A 53 -8.25 -0.75 -15.51
C PRO A 53 -8.95 0.61 -15.40
N ASN A 54 -9.27 1.08 -14.18
CA ASN A 54 -9.94 2.36 -13.95
C ASN A 54 -9.18 3.28 -12.98
N ALA A 55 -7.88 3.08 -12.75
CA ALA A 55 -7.07 4.20 -12.25
C ALA A 55 -7.27 5.34 -13.26
N LYS A 56 -7.77 6.49 -12.80
CA LYS A 56 -8.43 7.50 -13.65
C LYS A 56 -7.46 8.25 -14.58
N GLY A 57 -6.26 7.71 -14.79
CA GLY A 57 -5.38 8.01 -15.91
C GLY A 57 -6.04 7.82 -17.27
N ARG A 58 -7.15 7.07 -17.41
CA ARG A 58 -7.84 6.93 -18.71
C ARG A 58 -8.18 8.25 -19.40
N GLU A 59 -8.37 9.34 -18.65
CA GLU A 59 -8.43 10.67 -19.24
C GLU A 59 -7.94 11.73 -18.24
N MET A 60 -6.77 12.31 -18.51
CA MET A 60 -6.21 13.45 -17.79
C MET A 60 -6.00 14.61 -18.75
N ASP A 61 -6.67 15.74 -18.49
CA ASP A 61 -6.63 16.95 -19.33
C ASP A 61 -6.93 16.67 -20.83
N GLY A 62 -7.84 15.72 -21.11
CA GLY A 62 -8.23 15.31 -22.47
C GLY A 62 -7.31 14.31 -23.16
N MET A 63 -6.28 13.81 -22.46
CA MET A 63 -5.34 12.81 -22.95
C MET A 63 -5.72 11.42 -22.43
N HIS A 64 -5.78 10.43 -23.33
CA HIS A 64 -6.13 9.06 -23.00
C HIS A 64 -4.89 8.25 -22.61
N PHE A 65 -4.96 7.47 -21.54
CA PHE A 65 -3.88 6.57 -21.13
C PHE A 65 -4.41 5.13 -21.06
N GLU A 66 -3.58 4.18 -21.45
CA GLU A 66 -3.90 2.74 -21.37
C GLU A 66 -4.02 2.26 -19.92
N ASP A 67 -4.65 1.09 -19.75
CA ASP A 67 -4.80 0.43 -18.45
C ASP A 67 -3.44 0.29 -17.75
N THR A 68 -3.37 0.75 -16.50
CA THR A 68 -2.09 0.81 -15.78
C THR A 68 -1.89 -0.42 -14.91
N THR A 69 -0.72 -1.03 -15.04
CA THR A 69 -0.25 -2.05 -14.10
C THR A 69 0.55 -1.40 -12.99
N TYR A 70 0.43 -1.88 -11.75
CA TYR A 70 1.24 -1.40 -10.63
C TYR A 70 1.83 -2.56 -9.83
N LEU A 71 3.05 -2.35 -9.32
CA LEU A 71 3.69 -3.27 -8.41
C LEU A 71 3.17 -3.00 -7.00
N THR A 72 2.84 -4.06 -6.27
CA THR A 72 2.35 -3.97 -4.90
C THR A 72 3.32 -4.62 -3.92
N VAL A 73 3.52 -3.95 -2.80
CA VAL A 73 4.16 -4.51 -1.62
C VAL A 73 3.14 -4.49 -0.49
N TRP A 74 2.98 -5.61 0.18
CA TRP A 74 2.06 -5.74 1.30
C TRP A 74 2.77 -6.45 2.43
N MET A 75 2.53 -6.01 3.65
CA MET A 75 3.04 -6.66 4.84
C MET A 75 1.98 -6.67 5.92
N GLY A 76 1.94 -7.76 6.67
CA GLY A 76 0.93 -7.88 7.70
C GLY A 76 1.14 -9.04 8.62
N ARG A 77 0.32 -9.02 9.66
CA ARG A 77 0.23 -10.04 10.69
C ARG A 77 -1.05 -10.84 10.45
N LEU A 78 -0.90 -12.13 10.21
CA LEU A 78 -2.00 -13.07 10.08
C LEU A 78 -2.05 -13.96 11.32
N ARG A 79 -3.26 -14.12 11.89
CA ARG A 79 -3.50 -15.00 13.03
C ARG A 79 -4.71 -15.88 12.75
N PRO A 80 -4.61 -17.22 12.87
CA PRO A 80 -5.76 -18.09 12.74
C PRO A 80 -6.83 -17.72 13.76
N HIS A 81 -8.08 -17.63 13.33
CA HIS A 81 -9.25 -17.32 14.16
C HIS A 81 -9.13 -16.03 14.98
N ALA A 82 -8.30 -15.09 14.53
CA ALA A 82 -8.07 -13.85 15.24
C ALA A 82 -7.80 -12.68 14.30
N LEU A 83 -8.01 -11.48 14.83
CA LEU A 83 -7.70 -10.24 14.13
C LEU A 83 -6.20 -10.06 14.00
N GLY A 84 -5.76 -9.56 12.86
CA GLY A 84 -4.43 -9.04 12.63
C GLY A 84 -4.51 -7.68 11.95
N TRP A 85 -3.40 -7.28 11.35
CA TRP A 85 -3.29 -5.98 10.69
C TRP A 85 -2.44 -6.12 9.45
N TYR A 86 -2.56 -5.15 8.54
CA TYR A 86 -1.66 -5.02 7.41
C TYR A 86 -1.46 -3.58 7.01
N VAL A 87 -0.36 -3.36 6.30
CA VAL A 87 -0.08 -2.17 5.52
C VAL A 87 0.45 -2.60 4.16
N GLY A 88 0.16 -1.84 3.12
CA GLY A 88 0.69 -2.09 1.80
C GLY A 88 0.70 -0.84 0.96
N GLY A 89 1.46 -0.88 -0.12
CA GLY A 89 1.47 0.18 -1.09
C GLY A 89 1.67 -0.36 -2.49
N GLY A 90 1.32 0.45 -3.47
CA GLY A 90 1.50 0.12 -4.88
C GLY A 90 2.06 1.31 -5.64
N VAL A 91 2.91 1.02 -6.62
CA VAL A 91 3.53 2.02 -7.50
C VAL A 91 3.45 1.51 -8.94
N SER A 92 2.96 2.34 -9.87
CA SER A 92 3.06 2.01 -11.29
C SER A 92 4.45 2.37 -11.82
N PRO A 93 5.00 1.59 -12.75
CA PRO A 93 6.08 2.09 -13.59
C PRO A 93 5.56 3.29 -14.40
N GLN A 94 6.45 4.22 -14.72
CA GLN A 94 6.13 5.32 -15.63
C GLN A 94 5.80 4.75 -17.01
N LEU A 95 4.54 4.82 -17.41
CA LEU A 95 4.13 4.48 -18.77
C LEU A 95 4.42 5.68 -19.66
N VAL A 96 5.15 5.45 -20.76
CA VAL A 96 5.43 6.43 -21.80
C VAL A 96 4.61 6.07 -23.02
N ASP A 97 3.68 6.94 -23.41
CA ASP A 97 2.99 6.79 -24.69
C ASP A 97 3.87 7.37 -25.82
N SER A 98 4.50 6.48 -26.60
CA SER A 98 5.33 6.85 -27.74
C SER A 98 4.53 7.19 -29.00
N SER A 99 3.20 7.01 -29.00
CA SER A 99 2.33 7.34 -30.13
C SER A 99 1.87 8.81 -30.14
N SER A 100 2.00 9.47 -28.99
CA SER A 100 1.73 10.90 -28.82
C SER A 100 2.97 11.73 -29.22
N PRO A 101 2.80 12.89 -29.90
CA PRO A 101 3.89 13.84 -30.13
C PRO A 101 4.40 14.49 -28.82
N LEU A 102 3.71 14.25 -27.70
CA LEU A 102 4.09 14.62 -26.35
C LEU A 102 4.46 13.34 -25.58
N ASP A 103 5.64 13.30 -24.98
CA ASP A 103 6.04 12.23 -24.06
C ASP A 103 5.13 12.28 -22.82
N LEU A 104 4.10 11.43 -22.78
CA LEU A 104 3.16 11.35 -21.67
C LEU A 104 3.66 10.36 -20.63
N HIS A 105 3.77 10.79 -19.37
CA HIS A 105 4.19 9.98 -18.24
C HIS A 105 3.04 9.86 -17.23
N TYR A 106 2.60 8.64 -16.95
CA TYR A 106 1.57 8.39 -15.93
C TYR A 106 2.15 7.68 -14.70
N ASN A 107 1.79 8.17 -13.51
CA ASN A 107 2.16 7.58 -12.23
C ASN A 107 0.95 7.39 -11.33
N TYR A 108 0.73 6.16 -10.90
CA TYR A 108 -0.26 5.78 -9.90
C TYR A 108 0.44 5.26 -8.65
N ASN A 109 0.15 5.88 -7.51
CA ASN A 109 0.65 5.43 -6.21
C ASN A 109 -0.52 5.20 -5.26
N ILE A 110 -0.47 4.13 -4.48
CA ILE A 110 -1.50 3.81 -3.50
C ILE A 110 -0.85 3.37 -2.19
N VAL A 111 -1.45 3.75 -1.07
CA VAL A 111 -1.11 3.27 0.26
C VAL A 111 -2.37 2.78 0.95
N ASN A 112 -2.32 1.58 1.50
CA ASN A 112 -3.42 0.88 2.12
C ASN A 112 -3.03 0.41 3.52
N GLY A 113 -3.99 0.41 4.43
CA GLY A 113 -3.85 -0.15 5.77
C GLY A 113 -5.17 -0.64 6.32
N GLY A 114 -5.13 -1.69 7.13
CA GLY A 114 -6.35 -2.24 7.68
C GLY A 114 -6.15 -3.47 8.54
N THR A 115 -7.24 -4.23 8.65
CA THR A 115 -7.32 -5.41 9.50
C THR A 115 -7.36 -6.68 8.68
N THR A 116 -6.80 -7.74 9.24
CA THR A 116 -6.91 -9.10 8.71
C THR A 116 -7.72 -9.95 9.69
N PHE A 117 -8.38 -10.99 9.20
CA PHE A 117 -9.03 -11.98 10.04
C PHE A 117 -8.73 -13.38 9.49
N GLY A 118 -8.06 -14.21 10.30
CA GLY A 118 -7.80 -15.60 9.91
C GLY A 118 -9.07 -16.44 10.02
N LEU A 119 -9.57 -16.93 8.89
CA LEU A 119 -10.71 -17.85 8.84
C LEU A 119 -10.28 -19.27 9.20
N SER A 120 -9.03 -19.63 8.90
CA SER A 120 -8.42 -20.90 9.25
C SER A 120 -6.90 -20.75 9.40
N ASN A 121 -6.21 -21.87 9.60
CA ASN A 121 -4.76 -21.89 9.55
C ASN A 121 -4.21 -21.50 8.17
N ALA A 122 -4.94 -21.74 7.08
CA ALA A 122 -4.47 -21.52 5.71
C ALA A 122 -5.11 -20.31 5.02
N LEU A 123 -6.27 -19.84 5.48
CA LEU A 123 -7.03 -18.78 4.81
C LEU A 123 -7.24 -17.60 5.75
N ALA A 124 -7.01 -16.39 5.25
CA ALA A 124 -7.36 -15.15 5.92
C ALA A 124 -8.05 -14.19 4.95
N ALA A 125 -8.99 -13.40 5.45
CA ALA A 125 -9.53 -12.26 4.74
C ALA A 125 -8.89 -10.97 5.27
N TYR A 126 -8.89 -9.92 4.47
CA TYR A 126 -8.49 -8.58 4.91
C TYR A 126 -9.39 -7.52 4.31
N ALA A 127 -9.53 -6.41 5.03
CA ALA A 127 -10.22 -5.23 4.57
C ALA A 127 -9.64 -3.98 5.25
N GLY A 128 -9.69 -2.85 4.56
CA GLY A 128 -9.13 -1.62 5.08
C GLY A 128 -9.38 -0.41 4.19
N LEU A 129 -8.73 0.67 4.58
CA LEU A 129 -8.80 1.96 3.93
C LEU A 129 -7.43 2.31 3.37
N GLY A 130 -7.42 3.24 2.43
CA GLY A 130 -6.21 3.72 1.82
C GLY A 130 -6.40 5.07 1.15
N TYR A 131 -5.31 5.51 0.56
CA TYR A 131 -5.22 6.75 -0.19
C TYR A 131 -4.44 6.48 -1.46
N SER A 132 -4.99 6.91 -2.59
CA SER A 132 -4.31 6.85 -3.88
C SER A 132 -4.04 8.25 -4.39
N VAL A 133 -2.87 8.41 -5.00
CA VAL A 133 -2.42 9.63 -5.67
C VAL A 133 -2.12 9.27 -7.11
N GLU A 134 -2.83 9.91 -8.03
CA GLU A 134 -2.60 9.79 -9.47
C GLU A 134 -1.97 11.10 -9.97
N ASN A 135 -0.86 10.97 -10.70
CA ASN A 135 -0.16 12.10 -11.30
C ASN A 135 0.12 11.83 -12.78
N GLY A 136 -0.40 12.71 -13.64
CA GLY A 136 -0.01 12.80 -15.04
C GLY A 136 1.07 13.86 -15.23
N GLU A 137 2.15 13.52 -15.92
CA GLU A 137 3.17 14.46 -16.38
C GLU A 137 3.28 14.36 -17.89
N PHE A 138 3.53 15.47 -18.58
CA PHE A 138 3.78 15.47 -20.02
C PHE A 138 5.02 16.28 -20.34
N ARG A 139 5.74 15.84 -21.36
CA ARG A 139 6.96 16.51 -21.84
C ARG A 139 6.69 17.14 -23.18
N VAL A 140 6.88 18.46 -23.24
CA VAL A 140 6.72 19.28 -24.45
C VAL A 140 8.05 19.98 -24.69
N HIS A 141 8.71 19.70 -25.83
CA HIS A 141 10.00 20.32 -26.20
C HIS A 141 11.12 20.19 -25.14
N GLY A 142 11.19 19.05 -24.44
CA GLY A 142 12.21 18.79 -23.41
C GLY A 142 11.91 19.40 -22.03
N GLU A 143 10.90 20.27 -21.92
CA GLU A 143 10.38 20.73 -20.63
C GLU A 143 9.37 19.74 -20.06
N GLN A 144 9.59 19.28 -18.84
CA GLN A 144 8.65 18.45 -18.09
C GLN A 144 7.60 19.36 -17.45
N ARG A 145 6.35 19.25 -17.89
CA ARG A 145 5.22 19.95 -17.30
C ARG A 145 4.33 18.95 -16.60
N ARG A 146 4.04 19.23 -15.33
CA ARG A 146 3.02 18.46 -14.60
C ARG A 146 1.65 18.92 -15.07
N THR A 147 0.75 17.97 -15.29
CA THR A 147 -0.67 18.31 -15.38
C THR A 147 -1.10 18.95 -14.06
N ASN A 148 -2.02 19.90 -14.10
CA ASN A 148 -2.62 20.44 -12.87
C ASN A 148 -3.61 19.43 -12.24
N ALA A 149 -3.92 18.35 -12.96
CA ALA A 149 -4.82 17.28 -12.55
C ALA A 149 -4.09 16.20 -11.73
N SER A 150 -3.64 16.54 -10.52
CA SER A 150 -3.39 15.51 -9.50
C SER A 150 -4.74 15.04 -8.97
N ARG A 151 -5.02 13.73 -9.06
CA ARG A 151 -6.26 13.13 -8.58
C ARG A 151 -5.96 12.31 -7.34
N ASP A 152 -6.47 12.80 -6.22
CA ASP A 152 -6.40 12.12 -4.95
C ASP A 152 -7.74 11.43 -4.67
N ALA A 153 -7.70 10.19 -4.21
CA ALA A 153 -8.91 9.44 -3.87
C ALA A 153 -8.75 8.62 -2.59
N ILE A 154 -9.84 8.53 -1.84
CA ILE A 154 -9.97 7.57 -0.75
C ILE A 154 -10.18 6.20 -1.38
N ASN A 155 -9.42 5.23 -0.90
CA ASN A 155 -9.52 3.84 -1.34
C ASN A 155 -10.11 2.97 -0.24
N VAL A 156 -11.02 2.07 -0.60
CA VAL A 156 -11.44 0.95 0.22
C VAL A 156 -10.91 -0.31 -0.45
N ASN A 157 -10.22 -1.16 0.31
CA ASN A 157 -9.66 -2.39 -0.24
C ASN A 157 -10.04 -3.60 0.59
N ALA A 158 -10.17 -4.74 -0.09
CA ALA A 158 -10.48 -6.00 0.53
C ALA A 158 -9.91 -7.17 -0.28
N GLY A 159 -9.77 -8.32 0.36
CA GLY A 159 -9.36 -9.53 -0.35
C GLY A 159 -9.08 -10.70 0.57
N ILE A 160 -8.39 -11.69 0.01
CA ILE A 160 -8.03 -12.92 0.70
C ILE A 160 -6.55 -13.24 0.54
N VAL A 161 -6.02 -13.93 1.54
CA VAL A 161 -4.69 -14.50 1.55
C VAL A 161 -4.83 -15.99 1.81
N TYR A 162 -4.21 -16.80 0.95
CA TYR A 162 -4.23 -18.24 1.04
C TYR A 162 -2.82 -18.80 1.16
N ARG A 163 -2.60 -19.70 2.11
CA ARG A 163 -1.33 -20.36 2.35
C ARG A 163 -1.29 -21.68 1.57
N VAL A 164 -0.29 -21.79 0.68
CA VAL A 164 -0.07 -22.99 -0.14
C VAL A 164 0.91 -23.95 0.57
N THR A 165 1.97 -23.41 1.18
CA THR A 165 2.97 -24.16 1.95
C THR A 165 3.27 -23.45 3.27
N PRO A 166 4.00 -24.05 4.22
CA PRO A 166 4.37 -23.36 5.46
C PRO A 166 5.07 -22.00 5.26
N SER A 167 5.76 -21.83 4.13
CA SER A 167 6.56 -20.64 3.81
C SER A 167 5.96 -19.75 2.72
N TRP A 168 5.05 -20.30 1.89
CA TRP A 168 4.52 -19.61 0.71
C TRP A 168 3.00 -19.57 0.66
N GLY A 169 2.47 -18.48 0.12
CA GLY A 169 1.05 -18.30 -0.13
C GLY A 169 0.79 -17.39 -1.31
N GLY A 170 -0.48 -17.20 -1.63
CA GLY A 170 -0.98 -16.22 -2.58
C GLY A 170 -1.91 -15.23 -1.92
N LYS A 171 -2.09 -14.07 -2.56
CA LYS A 171 -3.07 -13.06 -2.19
C LYS A 171 -3.84 -12.67 -3.44
N ILE A 172 -5.14 -12.45 -3.27
CA ILE A 172 -6.00 -11.78 -4.24
C ILE A 172 -6.65 -10.59 -3.52
N GLY A 173 -6.75 -9.45 -4.20
CA GLY A 173 -7.26 -8.21 -3.65
C GLY A 173 -8.01 -7.37 -4.64
N PHE A 174 -8.82 -6.47 -4.11
CA PHE A 174 -9.54 -5.46 -4.84
C PHE A 174 -9.33 -4.09 -4.17
N ASP A 175 -9.14 -3.06 -4.99
CA ASP A 175 -8.98 -1.66 -4.59
C ASP A 175 -10.03 -0.79 -5.29
N SER A 176 -10.92 -0.14 -4.53
CA SER A 176 -12.05 0.60 -5.07
C SER A 176 -11.66 1.88 -5.81
N ALA A 177 -10.55 2.53 -5.45
CA ALA A 177 -10.14 3.80 -6.04
C ALA A 177 -9.78 3.67 -7.53
N ALA A 178 -9.17 2.53 -7.88
CA ALA A 178 -8.72 2.23 -9.24
C ALA A 178 -9.53 1.11 -9.92
N ASP A 179 -10.60 0.63 -9.25
CA ASP A 179 -11.35 -0.58 -9.62
C ASP A 179 -10.40 -1.74 -9.97
N ALA A 180 -9.38 -1.91 -9.13
CA ALA A 180 -8.21 -2.68 -9.48
C ALA A 180 -8.22 -4.04 -8.79
N ILE A 181 -7.84 -5.08 -9.54
CA ILE A 181 -7.61 -6.42 -8.99
C ILE A 181 -6.10 -6.61 -8.82
N SER A 182 -5.68 -7.03 -7.63
CA SER A 182 -4.29 -7.38 -7.35
C SER A 182 -4.11 -8.85 -7.04
N ILE A 183 -3.04 -9.42 -7.56
CA ILE A 183 -2.63 -10.80 -7.30
C ILE A 183 -1.15 -10.78 -6.92
N GLY A 184 -0.75 -11.65 -6.01
CA GLY A 184 0.68 -11.90 -5.88
C GLY A 184 1.03 -13.00 -4.92
N ILE A 185 2.33 -13.09 -4.65
CA ILE A 185 2.94 -14.17 -3.91
C ILE A 185 3.37 -13.64 -2.55
N MET A 186 3.04 -14.40 -1.51
CA MET A 186 3.39 -14.10 -0.13
C MET A 186 4.47 -15.05 0.35
N ARG A 187 5.49 -14.50 1.01
CA ARG A 187 6.46 -15.25 1.79
C ARG A 187 6.23 -14.97 3.27
N ARG A 188 6.11 -16.04 4.05
CA ARG A 188 6.11 -15.97 5.51
C ARG A 188 7.53 -15.68 6.01
N MET A 189 7.64 -14.76 6.97
CA MET A 189 8.85 -14.47 7.72
C MET A 189 8.83 -15.20 9.06
#